data_AF-K9R7H0-F1
#
_entry.id   AF-K9R7H0-F1
#
_cell.length_a   1.000
_cell.length_b   1.000
_cell.length_c   1.000
_cell.angle_alpha   90.00
_cell.angle_beta   90.00
_cell.angle_gamma   90.00
#
_symmetry.space_group_name_H-M   'P 1'
#
loop_
_entity.id
_entity.type
_entity.pdbx_description
1 polymer ?
#
loop_
_entity_poly.entity_id
_entity_poly.type
_entity_poly.pdbx_seq_one_letter_code
_entity_poly.pdbx_strand_id
1 'polypeptide(L)'
;MLNRMRTITFAALMLATASPVIVNNTAVAQVQRPTKIASTVLATVNGQQLTQSMVNSAIEVGEFLAGQKFTAADKQWVRDLLIKGFRDNSVEFMQGYRLVEEVLPGIKKHSQNPLKLAYGREKLFANIYLSNLANNSLNKPSIMTVVYKYSPVIYVDPTYKIVVTKRTVDAMNASSKFVAQLAGTSVRNPTYEGWARGLQRTRSGFSSANVRKSFATAESRWVRLQQAWSNTPPQERQKAVALINKYFQRGHKIHNIAREFENIANGENRTANSSNTMSQFNSDMQKIDYFRRMMAY
;
A
#
# COMPACT_ATOMS: atom_id res chain seq x y z
N MET A 1 42.83 -14.47 -13.05
CA MET A 1 42.30 -13.14 -13.46
C MET A 1 40.86 -13.26 -13.99
N LEU A 2 39.88 -13.60 -13.14
CA LEU A 2 38.45 -13.65 -13.52
C LEU A 2 37.60 -13.49 -12.25
N ASN A 3 37.37 -12.25 -11.82
CA ASN A 3 36.35 -11.89 -10.83
C ASN A 3 36.12 -10.37 -10.79
N ARG A 4 35.84 -9.78 -11.96
CA ARG A 4 35.48 -8.37 -12.08
C ARG A 4 34.16 -8.23 -12.84
N MET A 5 33.24 -7.47 -12.23
CA MET A 5 32.07 -6.83 -12.82
C MET A 5 30.89 -7.71 -13.25
N ARG A 6 29.99 -7.98 -12.31
CA ARG A 6 28.54 -8.08 -12.58
C ARG A 6 27.75 -7.24 -11.58
N THR A 7 27.99 -5.93 -11.60
CA THR A 7 27.10 -4.94 -10.99
C THR A 7 26.19 -4.43 -12.10
N ILE A 8 25.21 -5.24 -12.49
CA ILE A 8 24.25 -4.90 -13.54
C ILE A 8 23.06 -4.15 -12.91
N THR A 9 22.69 -3.06 -13.57
CA THR A 9 21.78 -2.00 -13.15
C THR A 9 20.32 -2.44 -13.33
N PHE A 10 19.70 -2.92 -12.25
CA PHE A 10 18.35 -3.49 -12.19
C PHE A 10 17.22 -2.42 -12.09
N ALA A 11 17.15 -1.45 -13.00
CA ALA A 11 16.10 -0.42 -12.91
C ALA A 11 14.71 -0.90 -13.41
N ALA A 12 14.62 -2.13 -13.95
CA ALA A 12 13.39 -2.71 -14.50
C ALA A 12 12.93 -4.01 -13.79
N LEU A 13 13.75 -4.62 -12.92
CA LEU A 13 13.60 -6.04 -12.56
C LEU A 13 12.79 -6.37 -11.29
N MET A 14 11.94 -5.48 -10.78
CA MET A 14 11.29 -5.74 -9.49
C MET A 14 9.78 -5.80 -9.51
N LEU A 15 9.17 -5.85 -10.69
CA LEU A 15 7.83 -6.43 -10.84
C LEU A 15 7.89 -7.96 -11.10
N ALA A 16 9.09 -8.55 -11.26
CA ALA A 16 9.30 -9.88 -11.85
C ALA A 16 9.39 -11.06 -10.86
N THR A 17 9.15 -10.88 -9.56
CA THR A 17 9.11 -12.00 -8.60
C THR A 17 7.77 -12.12 -7.88
N ALA A 18 6.70 -11.54 -8.42
CA ALA A 18 5.36 -11.93 -7.99
C ALA A 18 5.13 -13.36 -8.47
N SER A 19 5.07 -14.31 -7.54
CA SER A 19 4.51 -15.64 -7.79
C SER A 19 3.22 -15.51 -8.60
N PRO A 20 2.93 -16.41 -9.55
CA PRO A 20 1.69 -16.36 -10.31
C PRO A 20 0.53 -16.29 -9.34
N VAL A 21 -0.20 -15.17 -9.36
CA VAL A 21 -1.58 -15.21 -8.91
C VAL A 21 -2.24 -16.17 -9.88
N ILE A 22 -2.67 -17.32 -9.38
CA ILE A 22 -3.47 -18.28 -10.13
C ILE A 22 -4.70 -17.53 -10.63
N VAL A 23 -4.66 -17.07 -11.87
CA VAL A 23 -5.83 -16.66 -12.62
C VAL A 23 -6.26 -17.94 -13.33
N ASN A 24 -7.37 -18.50 -12.89
CA ASN A 24 -7.95 -19.70 -13.50
C ASN A 24 -8.06 -19.48 -15.01
N ASN A 25 -7.41 -20.37 -15.77
CA ASN A 25 -7.47 -20.43 -17.22
C ASN A 25 -8.93 -20.51 -17.66
N THR A 26 -9.43 -19.41 -18.22
CA THR A 26 -10.60 -19.43 -19.09
C THR A 26 -10.15 -18.89 -20.44
N ALA A 27 -10.54 -19.59 -21.50
CA ALA A 27 -10.03 -19.50 -22.87
C ALA A 27 -9.60 -18.11 -23.34
N VAL A 28 -8.42 -18.07 -23.99
CA VAL A 28 -7.82 -16.87 -24.59
C VAL A 28 -8.62 -16.49 -25.82
N ALA A 29 -9.64 -15.64 -25.66
CA ALA A 29 -10.11 -14.82 -26.76
C ALA A 29 -8.99 -13.84 -27.13
N GLN A 30 -8.57 -13.83 -28.39
CA GLN A 30 -7.65 -12.84 -28.93
C GLN A 30 -8.27 -11.45 -28.77
N VAL A 31 -7.93 -10.77 -27.67
CA VAL A 31 -8.28 -9.36 -27.46
C VAL A 31 -7.53 -8.56 -28.52
N GLN A 32 -8.28 -8.01 -29.48
CA GLN A 32 -7.78 -7.01 -30.41
C GLN A 32 -7.10 -5.91 -29.61
N ARG A 33 -5.77 -5.82 -29.72
CA ARG A 33 -4.99 -4.77 -29.07
C ARG A 33 -5.39 -3.44 -29.72
N PRO A 34 -5.84 -2.43 -28.96
CA PRO A 34 -6.18 -1.14 -29.53
C PRO A 34 -4.98 -0.56 -30.29
N THR A 35 -5.27 0.05 -31.44
CA THR A 35 -4.31 0.64 -32.37
C THR A 35 -3.33 1.54 -31.62
N LYS A 36 -2.06 1.12 -31.58
CA LYS A 36 -0.98 1.80 -30.85
C LYS A 36 -0.70 3.14 -31.54
N ILE A 37 -1.15 4.25 -30.95
CA ILE A 37 -0.73 5.61 -31.35
C ILE A 37 0.80 5.63 -31.36
N ALA A 38 1.40 6.10 -32.45
CA ALA A 38 2.85 6.12 -32.63
C ALA A 38 3.51 6.93 -31.50
N SER A 39 4.09 6.24 -30.53
CA SER A 39 4.84 6.86 -29.44
C SER A 39 6.26 7.16 -29.92
N THR A 40 6.76 8.36 -29.62
CA THR A 40 8.16 8.75 -29.87
C THR A 40 9.13 7.71 -29.30
N VAL A 41 10.09 7.27 -30.12
CA VAL A 41 11.19 6.40 -29.70
C VAL A 41 12.25 7.26 -29.01
N LEU A 42 12.70 6.85 -27.83
CA LEU A 42 13.68 7.54 -27.02
C LEU A 42 15.08 6.94 -27.13
N ALA A 43 15.17 5.62 -27.36
CA ALA A 43 16.41 4.91 -27.60
C ALA A 43 16.16 3.61 -28.36
N THR A 44 17.14 3.18 -29.13
CA THR A 44 17.13 1.90 -29.84
C THR A 44 18.43 1.16 -29.57
N VAL A 45 18.34 -0.12 -29.20
CA VAL A 45 19.50 -0.99 -28.90
C VAL A 45 19.16 -2.38 -29.41
N ASN A 46 20.02 -2.98 -30.24
CA ASN A 46 19.83 -4.33 -30.77
C ASN A 46 18.41 -4.59 -31.35
N GLY A 47 17.86 -3.59 -32.07
CA GLY A 47 16.51 -3.66 -32.64
C GLY A 47 15.35 -3.48 -31.65
N GLN A 48 15.62 -3.41 -30.35
CA GLN A 48 14.61 -3.09 -29.33
C GLN A 48 14.47 -1.56 -29.20
N GLN A 49 13.25 -1.09 -28.99
CA GLN A 49 12.93 0.33 -28.86
C GLN A 49 12.38 0.65 -27.48
N LEU A 50 13.02 1.61 -26.81
CA LEU A 50 12.44 2.28 -25.67
C LEU A 50 11.59 3.45 -26.17
N THR A 51 10.31 3.49 -25.78
CA THR A 51 9.38 4.55 -26.21
C THR A 51 8.99 5.47 -25.07
N GLN A 52 8.53 6.68 -25.40
CA GLN A 52 8.01 7.65 -24.43
C GLN A 52 6.84 7.07 -23.62
N SER A 53 5.94 6.33 -24.25
CA SER A 53 4.80 5.68 -23.58
C SER A 53 5.25 4.68 -22.50
N MET A 54 6.31 3.91 -22.77
CA MET A 54 6.87 2.97 -21.80
C MET A 54 7.46 3.69 -20.58
N VAL A 55 8.23 4.75 -20.81
CA VAL A 55 8.78 5.60 -19.73
C VAL A 55 7.66 6.23 -18.91
N ASN A 56 6.64 6.79 -19.56
CA ASN A 56 5.50 7.39 -18.89
C ASN A 56 4.73 6.36 -18.04
N SER A 57 4.53 5.15 -18.57
CA SER A 57 3.86 4.07 -17.85
C SER A 57 4.65 3.64 -16.60
N ALA A 58 5.98 3.56 -16.68
CA ALA A 58 6.82 3.28 -15.52
C ALA A 58 6.69 4.38 -14.47
N ILE A 59 6.74 5.65 -14.89
CA ILE A 59 6.52 6.81 -14.00
C ILE A 59 5.14 6.74 -13.34
N GLU A 60 4.08 6.43 -14.08
CA GLU A 60 2.72 6.27 -13.53
C GLU A 60 2.66 5.20 -12.43
N VAL A 61 3.34 4.06 -12.61
CA VAL A 61 3.43 3.03 -11.56
C VAL A 61 4.22 3.54 -10.35
N GLY A 62 5.32 4.27 -10.56
CA GLY A 62 6.07 4.91 -9.48
C GLY A 62 5.23 5.90 -8.67
N GLU A 63 4.48 6.77 -9.36
CA GLU A 63 3.55 7.73 -8.73
C GLU A 63 2.43 7.00 -7.97
N PHE A 64 1.91 5.91 -8.53
CA PHE A 64 0.94 5.06 -7.84
C PHE A 64 1.52 4.49 -6.54
N LEU A 65 2.75 3.95 -6.56
CA LEU A 65 3.41 3.39 -5.38
C LEU A 65 3.74 4.44 -4.31
N ALA A 66 4.23 5.61 -4.73
CA ALA A 66 4.42 6.75 -3.84
C ALA A 66 3.07 7.30 -3.31
N GLY A 67 2.00 7.05 -4.07
CA GLY A 67 0.65 7.54 -3.84
C GLY A 67 0.52 9.06 -3.92
N GLN A 68 1.39 9.68 -4.72
CA GLN A 68 1.37 11.09 -5.09
C GLN A 68 2.14 11.28 -6.41
N LYS A 69 1.97 12.45 -7.03
CA LYS A 69 2.65 12.80 -8.28
C LYS A 69 4.12 13.12 -8.02
N PHE A 70 4.97 12.71 -8.97
CA PHE A 70 6.39 13.07 -8.95
C PHE A 70 6.55 14.52 -9.43
N THR A 71 7.53 15.22 -8.85
CA THR A 71 7.95 16.54 -9.36
C THR A 71 8.51 16.41 -10.78
N ALA A 72 8.58 17.53 -11.52
CA ALA A 72 9.20 17.55 -12.85
C ALA A 72 10.66 17.06 -12.81
N ALA A 73 11.42 17.45 -11.78
CA ALA A 73 12.79 17.01 -11.58
C ALA A 73 12.89 15.50 -11.34
N ASP A 74 12.01 14.93 -10.49
CA ASP A 74 12.00 13.48 -10.25
C ASP A 74 11.60 12.69 -11.51
N LYS A 75 10.64 13.20 -12.30
CA LYS A 75 10.25 12.60 -13.59
C LYS A 75 11.40 12.61 -14.59
N GLN A 76 12.12 13.72 -14.69
CA GLN A 76 13.29 13.83 -15.55
C GLN A 76 14.39 12.87 -15.12
N TRP A 77 14.68 12.80 -13.81
CA TRP A 77 15.66 11.85 -13.27
C TRP A 77 15.30 10.39 -13.58
N VAL A 78 14.03 10.00 -13.39
CA VAL A 78 13.57 8.64 -13.73
C VAL A 78 13.69 8.38 -15.23
N ARG A 79 13.32 9.35 -16.08
CA ARG A 79 13.48 9.25 -17.54
C ARG A 79 14.92 8.99 -17.93
N ASP A 80 15.85 9.78 -17.41
CA ASP A 80 17.28 9.67 -17.73
C ASP A 80 17.86 8.34 -17.23
N LEU A 81 17.45 7.91 -16.03
CA LEU A 81 17.81 6.60 -15.49
C LEU A 81 17.33 5.45 -16.39
N LEU A 82 16.08 5.51 -16.86
CA LEU A 82 15.48 4.47 -17.70
C LEU A 82 16.14 4.43 -19.10
N ILE A 83 16.46 5.58 -19.68
CA ILE A 83 17.18 5.66 -20.96
C ILE A 83 18.58 5.08 -20.82
N LYS A 84 19.31 5.49 -19.78
CA LYS A 84 20.66 4.98 -19.51
C LYS A 84 20.66 3.47 -19.31
N GLY A 85 19.81 2.96 -18.41
CA GLY A 85 19.75 1.54 -18.13
C GLY A 85 19.28 0.69 -19.31
N PHE A 86 18.39 1.21 -20.16
CA PHE A 86 18.03 0.54 -21.41
C PHE A 86 19.21 0.41 -22.39
N ARG A 87 20.09 1.42 -22.45
CA ARG A 87 21.33 1.34 -23.25
C ARG A 87 22.31 0.31 -22.71
N ASP A 88 22.38 0.19 -21.39
CA ASP A 88 23.28 -0.77 -20.73
C ASP A 88 22.79 -2.22 -20.85
N ASN A 89 21.47 -2.46 -20.73
CA ASN A 89 20.88 -3.80 -20.84
C ASN A 89 19.43 -3.76 -21.38
N SER A 90 19.27 -3.70 -22.70
CA SER A 90 17.95 -3.53 -23.32
C SER A 90 17.00 -4.70 -23.06
N VAL A 91 17.50 -5.94 -23.06
CA VAL A 91 16.69 -7.16 -22.91
C VAL A 91 15.99 -7.20 -21.55
N GLU A 92 16.75 -6.95 -20.48
CA GLU A 92 16.23 -6.92 -19.12
C GLU A 92 15.21 -5.79 -18.92
N PHE A 93 15.49 -4.61 -19.48
CA PHE A 93 14.57 -3.48 -19.42
C PHE A 93 13.24 -3.77 -20.10
N MET A 94 13.26 -4.40 -21.27
CA MET A 94 12.03 -4.79 -21.97
C MET A 94 11.17 -5.75 -21.15
N GLN A 95 11.77 -6.65 -20.37
CA GLN A 95 11.01 -7.54 -19.47
C GLN A 95 10.31 -6.75 -18.36
N GLY A 96 10.99 -5.79 -17.74
CA GLY A 96 10.38 -4.92 -16.72
C GLY A 96 9.22 -4.09 -17.26
N TYR A 97 9.32 -3.60 -18.50
CA TYR A 97 8.22 -2.85 -19.12
C TYR A 97 6.98 -3.73 -19.38
N ARG A 98 7.14 -5.00 -19.75
CA ARG A 98 5.98 -5.91 -19.90
C ARG A 98 5.20 -6.05 -18.59
N LEU A 99 5.90 -6.09 -17.46
CA LEU A 99 5.24 -6.17 -16.16
C LEU A 99 4.53 -4.86 -15.79
N VAL A 100 5.08 -3.71 -16.18
CA VAL A 100 4.38 -2.42 -16.09
C VAL A 100 3.10 -2.45 -16.93
N GLU A 101 3.16 -2.99 -18.15
CA GLU A 101 2.01 -3.16 -19.05
C GLU A 101 0.95 -4.12 -18.48
N GLU A 102 1.33 -5.09 -17.65
CA GLU A 102 0.39 -5.99 -16.96
C GLU A 102 -0.28 -5.33 -15.74
N VAL A 103 0.47 -4.55 -14.98
CA VAL A 103 0.00 -3.98 -13.70
C VAL A 103 -0.81 -2.71 -13.93
N LEU A 104 -0.38 -1.84 -14.85
CA LEU A 104 -0.97 -0.53 -15.07
C LEU A 104 -2.45 -0.57 -15.50
N PRO A 105 -2.89 -1.48 -16.39
CA PRO A 105 -4.31 -1.65 -16.68
C PRO A 105 -5.14 -2.01 -15.45
N GLY A 106 -4.60 -2.85 -14.56
CA GLY A 106 -5.24 -3.18 -13.28
C GLY A 106 -5.41 -1.95 -12.38
N ILE A 107 -4.36 -1.11 -12.28
CA ILE A 107 -4.41 0.17 -11.56
C ILE A 107 -5.48 1.08 -12.19
N LYS A 108 -5.48 1.24 -13.52
CA LYS A 108 -6.42 2.10 -14.26
C LYS A 108 -7.87 1.62 -14.13
N LYS A 109 -8.11 0.31 -14.27
CA LYS A 109 -9.43 -0.33 -14.08
C LYS A 109 -9.98 -0.11 -12.68
N HIS A 110 -9.12 -0.01 -11.67
CA HIS A 110 -9.51 0.20 -10.28
C HIS A 110 -9.43 1.65 -9.83
N SER A 111 -9.18 2.61 -10.74
CA SER A 111 -9.08 4.04 -10.41
C SER A 111 -10.27 4.60 -9.63
N GLN A 112 -11.48 4.08 -9.89
CA GLN A 112 -12.71 4.46 -9.20
C GLN A 112 -12.95 3.73 -7.88
N ASN A 113 -12.15 2.71 -7.55
CA ASN A 113 -12.27 1.96 -6.30
C ASN A 113 -11.05 2.23 -5.41
N PRO A 114 -11.13 3.23 -4.50
CA PRO A 114 -9.98 3.66 -3.71
C PRO A 114 -9.47 2.55 -2.77
N LEU A 115 -10.35 1.64 -2.32
CA LEU A 115 -9.96 0.51 -1.49
C LEU A 115 -9.09 -0.50 -2.26
N LYS A 116 -9.48 -0.82 -3.51
CA LYS A 116 -8.66 -1.69 -4.38
C LYS A 116 -7.31 -1.05 -4.70
N LEU A 117 -7.26 0.26 -4.90
CA LEU A 117 -6.01 0.99 -5.11
C LEU A 117 -5.10 0.92 -3.88
N ALA A 118 -5.63 1.21 -2.69
CA ALA A 118 -4.86 1.15 -1.44
C ALA A 118 -4.28 -0.26 -1.21
N TYR A 119 -5.12 -1.29 -1.33
CA TYR A 119 -4.69 -2.68 -1.17
C TYR A 119 -3.65 -3.09 -2.23
N GLY A 120 -3.87 -2.72 -3.49
CA GLY A 120 -2.93 -2.96 -4.58
C GLY A 120 -1.58 -2.29 -4.32
N ARG A 121 -1.58 -1.05 -3.83
CA ARG A 121 -0.38 -0.29 -3.50
C ARG A 121 0.40 -0.94 -2.37
N GLU A 122 -0.25 -1.28 -1.26
CA GLU A 122 0.36 -1.94 -0.10
C GLU A 122 1.05 -3.25 -0.51
N LYS A 123 0.34 -4.10 -1.27
CA LYS A 123 0.87 -5.39 -1.74
C LYS A 123 2.03 -5.21 -2.73
N LEU A 124 1.86 -4.34 -3.72
CA LEU A 124 2.85 -4.12 -4.76
C LEU A 124 4.13 -3.51 -4.19
N PHE A 125 3.99 -2.50 -3.31
CA PHE A 125 5.12 -1.88 -2.62
C PHE A 125 5.89 -2.92 -1.79
N ALA A 126 5.18 -3.71 -0.97
CA ALA A 126 5.81 -4.71 -0.12
C ALA A 126 6.58 -5.75 -0.94
N ASN A 127 5.98 -6.25 -2.02
CA ASN A 127 6.62 -7.19 -2.93
C ASN A 127 7.90 -6.60 -3.53
N ILE A 128 7.83 -5.40 -4.12
CA ILE A 128 8.99 -4.75 -4.73
C ILE A 128 10.11 -4.51 -3.71
N TYR A 129 9.77 -4.00 -2.52
CA TYR A 129 10.74 -3.72 -1.47
C TYR A 129 11.44 -4.99 -0.97
N LEU A 130 10.68 -6.05 -0.69
CA LEU A 130 11.21 -7.30 -0.18
C LEU A 130 12.09 -8.01 -1.22
N SER A 131 11.71 -7.95 -2.50
CA SER A 131 12.55 -8.45 -3.58
C SER A 131 13.84 -7.64 -3.70
N ASN A 132 13.77 -6.30 -3.60
CA ASN A 132 14.96 -5.44 -3.57
C ASN A 132 15.88 -5.75 -2.38
N LEU A 133 15.30 -6.03 -1.22
CA LEU A 133 16.04 -6.41 -0.03
C LEU A 133 16.75 -7.75 -0.22
N ALA A 134 16.03 -8.77 -0.72
CA ALA A 134 16.58 -10.11 -0.96
C ALA A 134 17.72 -10.14 -1.98
N ASN A 135 17.66 -9.27 -2.99
CA ASN A 135 18.66 -9.19 -4.06
C ASN A 135 19.77 -8.14 -3.78
N ASN A 136 19.85 -7.60 -2.55
CA ASN A 136 20.79 -6.55 -2.15
C ASN A 136 20.81 -5.36 -3.14
N SER A 137 19.63 -4.92 -3.58
CA SER A 137 19.45 -3.86 -4.57
C SER A 137 18.73 -2.62 -4.04
N LEU A 138 18.45 -2.54 -2.74
CA LEU A 138 17.82 -1.35 -2.13
C LEU A 138 18.60 -0.05 -2.38
N ASN A 139 19.93 -0.13 -2.45
CA ASN A 139 20.81 1.02 -2.67
C ASN A 139 21.13 1.27 -4.16
N LYS A 140 20.59 0.46 -5.07
CA LYS A 140 20.81 0.64 -6.51
C LYS A 140 19.84 1.69 -7.05
N PRO A 141 20.30 2.62 -7.91
CA PRO A 141 19.42 3.58 -8.57
C PRO A 141 18.31 2.88 -9.34
N SER A 142 17.06 3.17 -8.99
CA SER A 142 15.85 2.64 -9.64
C SER A 142 14.71 3.64 -9.48
N ILE A 143 13.57 3.39 -10.13
CA ILE A 143 12.36 4.17 -9.86
C ILE A 143 11.98 4.17 -8.37
N MET A 144 12.31 3.09 -7.66
CA MET A 144 12.04 2.99 -6.23
C MET A 144 12.87 3.96 -5.39
N THR A 145 14.02 4.43 -5.87
CA THR A 145 14.78 5.51 -5.23
C THR A 145 13.91 6.76 -5.04
N VAL A 146 13.15 7.14 -6.08
CA VAL A 146 12.19 8.25 -6.00
C VAL A 146 10.98 7.86 -5.14
N VAL A 147 10.45 6.65 -5.29
CA VAL A 147 9.32 6.20 -4.46
C VAL A 147 9.64 6.28 -2.96
N TYR A 148 10.85 5.86 -2.55
CA TYR A 148 11.27 5.88 -1.15
C TYR A 148 11.49 7.29 -0.60
N LYS A 149 11.80 8.28 -1.44
CA LYS A 149 11.81 9.70 -1.04
C LYS A 149 10.42 10.15 -0.56
N TYR A 150 9.37 9.68 -1.21
CA TYR A 150 7.98 10.05 -0.91
C TYR A 150 7.31 9.15 0.14
N SER A 151 7.63 7.87 0.15
CA SER A 151 7.07 6.88 1.06
C SER A 151 8.18 5.98 1.62
N PRO A 152 9.04 6.51 2.51
CA PRO A 152 10.16 5.76 3.06
C PRO A 152 9.68 4.58 3.91
N VAL A 153 10.41 3.46 3.84
CA VAL A 153 10.16 2.28 4.67
C VAL A 153 10.66 2.52 6.08
N ILE A 154 9.79 2.21 7.05
CA ILE A 154 10.03 2.40 8.49
C ILE A 154 10.38 1.07 9.15
N TYR A 155 9.67 0.02 8.74
CA TYR A 155 9.78 -1.29 9.33
C TYR A 155 9.59 -2.34 8.25
N VAL A 156 10.37 -3.40 8.34
CA VAL A 156 10.28 -4.56 7.46
C VAL A 156 10.41 -5.83 8.28
N ASP A 157 9.57 -6.80 7.95
CA ASP A 157 9.62 -8.16 8.48
C ASP A 157 9.51 -9.11 7.29
N PRO A 158 10.66 -9.59 6.77
CA PRO A 158 10.69 -10.46 5.60
C PRO A 158 9.98 -11.79 5.83
N THR A 159 10.04 -12.32 7.05
CA THR A 159 9.42 -13.61 7.43
C THR A 159 7.92 -13.60 7.19
N TYR A 160 7.24 -12.50 7.56
CA TYR A 160 5.79 -12.35 7.36
C TYR A 160 5.42 -11.52 6.13
N LYS A 161 6.40 -11.15 5.30
CA LYS A 161 6.24 -10.29 4.12
C LYS A 161 5.58 -8.95 4.44
N ILE A 162 6.02 -8.31 5.52
CA ILE A 162 5.44 -7.06 6.01
C ILE A 162 6.40 -5.91 5.73
N VAL A 163 5.85 -4.84 5.15
CA VAL A 163 6.55 -3.57 4.93
C VAL A 163 5.63 -2.46 5.42
N VAL A 164 6.13 -1.61 6.31
CA VAL A 164 5.45 -0.44 6.84
C VAL A 164 6.16 0.79 6.32
N THR A 165 5.41 1.70 5.70
CA THR A 165 5.94 2.92 5.08
C THR A 165 5.47 4.17 5.82
N LYS A 166 6.02 5.33 5.47
CA LYS A 166 5.46 6.63 5.89
C LYS A 166 3.97 6.72 5.61
N ARG A 167 3.54 6.33 4.42
CA ARG A 167 2.14 6.38 4.01
C ARG A 167 1.24 5.54 4.90
N THR A 168 1.73 4.37 5.32
CA THR A 168 1.06 3.51 6.29
C THR A 168 0.83 4.25 7.61
N VAL A 169 1.87 4.93 8.12
CA VAL A 169 1.76 5.76 9.33
C VAL A 169 0.82 6.94 9.15
N ASP A 170 0.88 7.62 8.00
CA ASP A 170 -0.03 8.72 7.69
C ASP A 170 -1.50 8.28 7.74
N ALA A 171 -1.81 7.08 7.23
CA ALA A 171 -3.15 6.50 7.29
C ALA A 171 -3.62 6.19 8.73
N MET A 172 -2.74 5.62 9.57
CA MET A 172 -3.04 5.39 10.99
C MET A 172 -3.29 6.70 11.75
N ASN A 173 -2.49 7.71 11.43
CA ASN A 173 -2.60 9.06 11.97
C ASN A 173 -3.91 9.74 11.51
N ALA A 174 -4.34 9.52 10.26
CA ALA A 174 -5.59 10.02 9.73
C ALA A 174 -6.80 9.38 10.44
N SER A 175 -6.78 8.07 10.61
CA SER A 175 -7.80 7.32 11.35
C SER A 175 -7.92 7.77 12.81
N SER A 176 -6.79 7.95 13.49
CA SER A 176 -6.75 8.46 14.86
C SER A 176 -7.32 9.89 14.97
N LYS A 177 -6.97 10.77 14.02
CA LYS A 177 -7.53 12.13 13.96
C LYS A 177 -9.03 12.12 13.72
N PHE A 178 -9.50 11.27 12.81
CA PHE A 178 -10.92 11.14 12.52
C PHE A 178 -11.72 10.72 13.76
N VAL A 179 -11.27 9.70 14.49
CA VAL A 179 -11.94 9.27 15.73
C VAL A 179 -11.83 10.33 16.83
N ALA A 180 -10.71 11.05 16.93
CA ALA A 180 -10.60 12.17 17.88
C ALA A 180 -11.63 13.27 17.58
N GLN A 181 -11.81 13.63 16.31
CA GLN A 181 -12.80 14.61 15.89
C GLN A 181 -14.22 14.16 16.23
N LEU A 182 -14.55 12.89 16.00
CA LEU A 182 -15.84 12.33 16.42
C LEU A 182 -16.04 12.38 17.93
N ALA A 183 -14.96 12.26 18.70
CA ALA A 183 -14.99 12.35 20.16
C ALA A 183 -14.99 13.81 20.70
N GLY A 184 -15.00 14.82 19.82
CA GLY A 184 -14.89 16.22 20.22
C GLY A 184 -13.54 16.59 20.84
N THR A 185 -12.47 15.85 20.53
CA THR A 185 -11.13 16.10 21.06
C THR A 185 -10.09 16.25 19.96
N SER A 186 -8.88 16.64 20.33
CA SER A 186 -7.72 16.66 19.43
C SER A 186 -6.69 15.66 19.91
N VAL A 187 -5.98 15.05 18.96
CA VAL A 187 -4.86 14.16 19.25
C VAL A 187 -3.58 14.72 18.66
N ARG A 188 -2.54 14.78 19.49
CA ARG A 188 -1.19 14.94 18.99
C ARG A 188 -0.75 13.60 18.39
N ASN A 189 -0.80 13.51 17.07
CA ASN A 189 -0.31 12.33 16.38
C ASN A 189 1.20 12.18 16.58
N PRO A 190 1.70 10.95 16.79
CA PRO A 190 3.14 10.72 16.79
C PRO A 190 3.76 11.15 15.47
N THR A 191 4.95 11.75 15.55
CA THR A 191 5.73 12.05 14.34
C THR A 191 6.14 10.76 13.65
N TYR A 192 6.52 10.87 12.38
CA TYR A 192 7.07 9.75 11.62
C TYR A 192 8.26 9.10 12.35
N GLU A 193 9.17 9.90 12.91
CA GLU A 193 10.32 9.42 13.67
C GLU A 193 9.89 8.79 15.00
N GLY A 194 8.82 9.29 15.62
CA GLY A 194 8.20 8.69 16.79
C GLY A 194 7.69 7.28 16.50
N TRP A 195 6.99 7.11 15.37
CA TRP A 195 6.56 5.80 14.90
C TRP A 195 7.73 4.88 14.55
N ALA A 196 8.75 5.40 13.84
CA ALA A 196 9.95 4.63 13.50
C ALA A 196 10.66 4.10 14.75
N ARG A 197 10.92 4.97 15.73
CA ARG A 197 11.52 4.56 17.01
C ARG A 197 10.63 3.56 17.77
N GLY A 198 9.32 3.78 17.78
CA GLY A 198 8.37 2.86 18.42
C GLY A 198 8.42 1.47 17.79
N LEU A 199 8.30 1.40 16.45
CA LEU A 199 8.30 0.17 15.68
C LEU A 199 9.63 -0.62 15.81
N GLN A 200 10.76 0.10 15.83
CA GLN A 200 12.07 -0.50 16.04
C GLN A 200 12.24 -1.09 17.46
N ARG A 201 11.76 -0.37 18.49
CA ARG A 201 11.74 -0.87 19.88
C ARG A 201 10.82 -2.09 20.05
N THR A 202 9.78 -2.18 19.25
CA THR A 202 8.83 -3.31 19.26
C THR A 202 9.26 -4.51 18.40
N ARG A 203 10.53 -4.69 18.04
CA ARG A 203 10.99 -5.95 17.42
C ARG A 203 10.59 -7.20 18.23
N SER A 204 10.43 -7.06 19.55
CA SER A 204 9.79 -8.03 20.47
C SER A 204 8.35 -7.69 20.88
N GLY A 205 7.90 -6.45 20.64
CA GLY A 205 6.61 -5.90 21.11
C GLY A 205 5.43 -6.10 20.16
N PHE A 206 5.66 -6.58 18.94
CA PHE A 206 4.59 -7.11 18.12
C PHE A 206 4.20 -8.50 18.62
N SER A 207 3.27 -8.52 19.58
CA SER A 207 2.79 -9.75 20.24
C SER A 207 2.27 -10.82 19.28
N SER A 208 1.92 -10.48 18.03
CA SER A 208 1.56 -11.46 17.00
C SER A 208 1.79 -10.96 15.56
N ALA A 209 1.82 -11.91 14.61
CA ALA A 209 1.82 -11.64 13.17
C ALA A 209 0.58 -10.84 12.73
N ASN A 210 -0.58 -11.06 13.37
CA ASN A 210 -1.82 -10.34 13.07
C ASN A 210 -1.70 -8.85 13.40
N VAL A 211 -1.08 -8.52 14.53
CA VAL A 211 -0.81 -7.12 14.90
C VAL A 211 0.07 -6.49 13.82
N ARG A 212 1.19 -7.12 13.43
CA ARG A 212 2.08 -6.60 12.37
C ARG A 212 1.36 -6.38 11.05
N LYS A 213 0.53 -7.34 10.63
CA LYS A 213 -0.21 -7.26 9.37
C LYS A 213 -1.15 -6.06 9.34
N SER A 214 -1.83 -5.77 10.44
CA SER A 214 -2.74 -4.62 10.50
C SER A 214 -2.05 -3.27 10.37
N PHE A 215 -0.76 -3.17 10.73
CA PHE A 215 0.05 -2.00 10.42
C PHE A 215 0.30 -1.95 8.92
N ALA A 216 0.83 -3.02 8.32
CA ALA A 216 1.13 -3.06 6.89
C ALA A 216 -0.06 -2.69 5.99
N THR A 217 -1.29 -2.94 6.44
CA THR A 217 -2.52 -2.66 5.70
C THR A 217 -3.26 -1.39 6.17
N ALA A 218 -2.59 -0.45 6.83
CA ALA A 218 -3.28 0.71 7.41
C ALA A 218 -3.95 1.63 6.38
N GLU A 219 -3.42 1.75 5.16
CA GLU A 219 -4.02 2.59 4.12
C GLU A 219 -5.37 2.01 3.69
N SER A 220 -5.42 0.71 3.36
CA SER A 220 -6.66 0.07 2.96
C SER A 220 -7.70 0.03 4.10
N ARG A 221 -7.26 -0.14 5.35
CA ARG A 221 -8.12 -0.07 6.53
C ARG A 221 -8.71 1.32 6.72
N TRP A 222 -7.91 2.37 6.58
CA TRP A 222 -8.38 3.76 6.65
C TRP A 222 -9.41 4.07 5.56
N VAL A 223 -9.12 3.74 4.29
CA VAL A 223 -10.06 3.95 3.18
C VAL A 223 -11.37 3.21 3.42
N ARG A 224 -11.32 1.97 3.92
CA ARG A 224 -12.51 1.20 4.25
C ARG A 224 -13.33 1.87 5.35
N LEU A 225 -12.68 2.38 6.38
CA LEU A 225 -13.36 3.14 7.44
C LEU A 225 -14.08 4.37 6.86
N GLN A 226 -13.43 5.13 5.98
CA GLN A 226 -14.06 6.29 5.34
C GLN A 226 -15.30 5.89 4.54
N GLN A 227 -15.23 4.80 3.76
CA GLN A 227 -16.35 4.28 2.97
C GLN A 227 -17.50 3.76 3.86
N ALA A 228 -17.17 3.00 4.90
CA ALA A 228 -18.16 2.48 5.85
C ALA A 228 -18.88 3.65 6.53
N TRP A 229 -18.12 4.63 7.02
CA TRP A 229 -18.67 5.82 7.63
C TRP A 229 -19.56 6.61 6.68
N SER A 230 -19.10 6.88 5.44
CA SER A 230 -19.88 7.63 4.44
C SER A 230 -21.20 6.95 4.07
N ASN A 231 -21.26 5.62 4.16
CA ASN A 231 -22.47 4.84 3.85
C ASN A 231 -23.34 4.58 5.09
N THR A 232 -22.85 4.86 6.29
CA THR A 232 -23.61 4.71 7.54
C THR A 232 -24.71 5.77 7.65
N PRO A 233 -25.97 5.41 7.92
CA PRO A 233 -27.06 6.35 8.19
C PRO A 233 -26.79 7.28 9.37
N PRO A 234 -27.36 8.51 9.40
CA PRO A 234 -27.10 9.49 10.47
C PRO A 234 -27.36 8.98 11.90
N GLN A 235 -28.44 8.22 12.11
CA GLN A 235 -28.80 7.67 13.43
C GLN A 235 -27.75 6.67 13.94
N GLU A 236 -27.20 5.87 13.04
CA GLU A 236 -26.14 4.90 13.35
C GLU A 236 -24.80 5.57 13.64
N ARG A 237 -24.48 6.64 12.89
CA ARG A 237 -23.31 7.50 13.19
C ARG A 237 -23.39 8.10 14.58
N GLN A 238 -24.57 8.57 15.02
CA GLN A 238 -24.76 9.10 16.37
C GLN A 238 -24.51 8.04 17.45
N LYS A 239 -25.00 6.81 17.25
CA LYS A 239 -24.71 5.68 18.16
C LYS A 239 -23.22 5.38 18.23
N ALA A 240 -22.54 5.36 17.09
CA ALA A 240 -21.10 5.17 17.03
C ALA A 240 -20.31 6.29 17.74
N VAL A 241 -20.70 7.56 17.56
CA VAL A 241 -20.11 8.70 18.28
C VAL A 241 -20.31 8.57 19.80
N ALA A 242 -21.52 8.24 20.24
CA ALA A 242 -21.80 8.02 21.67
C ALA A 242 -20.93 6.90 22.25
N LEU A 243 -20.71 5.84 21.47
CA LEU A 243 -19.83 4.74 21.87
C LEU A 243 -18.36 5.18 21.95
N ILE A 244 -17.85 5.89 20.94
CA ILE A 244 -16.50 6.46 20.93
C ILE A 244 -16.29 7.33 22.17
N ASN A 245 -17.23 8.22 22.49
CA ASN A 245 -17.18 9.08 23.67
C ASN A 245 -17.14 8.26 24.96
N LYS A 246 -17.96 7.21 25.07
CA LYS A 246 -17.96 6.30 26.23
C LYS A 246 -16.61 5.62 26.44
N TYR A 247 -15.97 5.12 25.37
CA TYR A 247 -14.63 4.52 25.50
C TYR A 247 -13.58 5.57 25.85
N PHE A 248 -13.65 6.76 25.26
CA PHE A 248 -12.73 7.84 25.58
C PHE A 248 -12.83 8.26 27.06
N GLN A 249 -14.05 8.44 27.58
CA GLN A 249 -14.31 8.76 28.99
C GLN A 249 -13.81 7.68 29.97
N ARG A 250 -13.77 6.41 29.53
CA ARG A 250 -13.18 5.28 30.28
C ARG A 250 -11.65 5.24 30.21
N GLY A 251 -10.99 6.25 29.66
CA GLY A 251 -9.54 6.35 29.58
C GLY A 251 -8.89 5.54 28.44
N HIS A 252 -9.67 5.02 27.49
CA HIS A 252 -9.09 4.36 26.32
C HIS A 252 -8.39 5.36 25.41
N LYS A 253 -7.17 5.01 25.01
CA LYS A 253 -6.38 5.84 24.08
C LYS A 253 -7.06 5.88 22.71
N ILE A 254 -7.16 7.07 22.10
CA ILE A 254 -7.82 7.27 20.80
C ILE A 254 -7.32 6.33 19.70
N HIS A 255 -6.01 6.05 19.63
CA HIS A 255 -5.47 5.14 18.62
C HIS A 255 -6.01 3.70 18.76
N ASN A 256 -6.29 3.25 19.99
CA ASN A 256 -6.90 1.94 20.22
C ASN A 256 -8.36 1.94 19.76
N ILE A 257 -9.10 3.01 20.08
CA ILE A 257 -10.50 3.17 19.64
C ILE A 257 -10.56 3.20 18.11
N ALA A 258 -9.70 4.00 17.46
CA ALA A 258 -9.59 4.06 16.01
C ALA A 258 -9.31 2.70 15.37
N ARG A 259 -8.42 1.92 15.99
CA ARG A 259 -8.10 0.58 15.51
C ARG A 259 -9.29 -0.39 15.60
N GLU A 260 -10.06 -0.35 16.69
CA GLU A 260 -11.27 -1.16 16.79
C GLU A 260 -12.31 -0.74 15.75
N PHE A 261 -12.47 0.57 15.54
CA PHE A 261 -13.39 1.12 14.56
C PHE A 261 -13.03 0.68 13.12
N GLU A 262 -11.74 0.71 12.79
CA GLU A 262 -11.22 0.11 11.56
C GLU A 262 -11.49 -1.40 11.50
N ASN A 263 -11.24 -2.15 12.58
CA ASN A 263 -11.44 -3.61 12.61
C ASN A 263 -12.89 -3.98 12.31
N ILE A 264 -13.85 -3.22 12.83
CA ILE A 264 -15.27 -3.48 12.58
C ILE A 264 -15.63 -3.13 11.13
N ALA A 265 -15.18 -1.99 10.62
CA ALA A 265 -15.31 -1.67 9.19
C ALA A 265 -14.67 -2.75 8.29
N ASN A 266 -13.65 -3.46 8.79
CA ASN A 266 -13.04 -4.61 8.10
C ASN A 266 -13.82 -5.93 8.23
N GLY A 267 -14.62 -6.11 9.28
CA GLY A 267 -15.40 -7.31 9.58
C GLY A 267 -16.70 -7.44 8.79
N GLU A 268 -17.27 -6.33 8.33
CA GLU A 268 -18.53 -6.28 7.57
C GLU A 268 -18.47 -6.94 6.17
N ASN A 269 -17.29 -7.35 5.70
CA ASN A 269 -17.14 -8.14 4.46
C ASN A 269 -16.96 -9.66 4.68
N ARG A 270 -17.00 -10.17 5.91
CA ARG A 270 -17.15 -11.63 6.13
C ARG A 270 -18.61 -12.09 6.06
N THR A 271 -19.57 -11.16 6.07
CA THR A 271 -21.01 -11.42 6.06
C THR A 271 -21.74 -10.46 5.12
N ALA A 272 -21.22 -10.25 3.91
CA ALA A 272 -21.89 -9.46 2.87
C ALA A 272 -23.12 -10.20 2.27
N ASN A 273 -23.96 -10.75 3.14
CA ASN A 273 -25.32 -11.23 2.86
C ASN A 273 -26.29 -10.93 4.03
N SER A 274 -25.94 -10.09 5.01
CA SER A 274 -26.91 -9.64 6.02
C SER A 274 -26.96 -8.12 6.11
N SER A 275 -28.13 -7.58 5.77
CA SER A 275 -28.62 -6.25 6.07
C SER A 275 -28.67 -6.03 7.59
N ASN A 276 -27.55 -5.70 8.25
CA ASN A 276 -27.50 -5.11 9.61
C ASN A 276 -26.07 -4.84 10.13
N THR A 277 -25.24 -4.17 9.33
CA THR A 277 -23.82 -3.90 9.60
C THR A 277 -23.56 -3.17 10.93
N MET A 278 -24.36 -2.16 11.30
CA MET A 278 -24.16 -1.44 12.57
C MET A 278 -24.85 -2.09 13.80
N SER A 279 -25.86 -2.94 13.59
CA SER A 279 -26.40 -3.77 14.68
C SER A 279 -25.35 -4.79 15.13
N GLN A 280 -24.61 -5.36 14.17
CA GLN A 280 -23.46 -6.21 14.43
C GLN A 280 -22.32 -5.43 15.11
N PHE A 281 -22.03 -4.19 14.69
CA PHE A 281 -21.10 -3.28 15.37
C PHE A 281 -21.47 -3.09 16.86
N ASN A 282 -22.72 -2.76 17.16
CA ASN A 282 -23.17 -2.57 18.54
C ASN A 282 -23.10 -3.88 19.35
N SER A 283 -23.45 -5.01 18.73
CA SER A 283 -23.35 -6.34 19.33
C SER A 283 -21.91 -6.76 19.62
N ASP A 284 -20.99 -6.57 18.67
CA ASP A 284 -19.59 -6.98 18.80
C ASP A 284 -18.84 -6.08 19.79
N MET A 285 -19.16 -4.79 19.85
CA MET A 285 -18.65 -3.90 20.88
C MET A 285 -19.20 -4.23 22.28
N GLN A 286 -20.46 -4.67 22.38
CA GLN A 286 -21.01 -5.20 23.63
C GLN A 286 -20.36 -6.53 24.05
N LYS A 287 -20.05 -7.42 23.10
CA LYS A 287 -19.30 -8.67 23.36
C LYS A 287 -17.87 -8.43 23.83
N ILE A 288 -17.20 -7.39 23.31
CA ILE A 288 -15.87 -6.97 23.79
C ILE A 288 -15.95 -6.45 25.24
N ASP A 289 -17.02 -5.71 25.59
CA ASP A 289 -17.26 -5.26 26.98
C ASP A 289 -17.58 -6.45 27.91
N TYR A 290 -18.18 -7.53 27.40
CA TYR A 290 -18.45 -8.79 28.13
C TYR A 290 -17.18 -9.62 28.36
N PHE A 291 -16.38 -9.85 27.32
CA PHE A 291 -15.12 -10.60 27.42
C PHE A 291 -14.10 -9.94 28.34
N ARG A 292 -14.06 -8.60 28.40
CA ARG A 292 -13.16 -7.88 29.32
C ARG A 292 -13.61 -7.95 30.78
N ARG A 293 -14.92 -8.01 31.06
CA ARG A 293 -15.42 -8.21 32.44
C ARG A 293 -15.13 -9.61 32.97
N MET A 294 -15.13 -10.61 32.10
CA MET A 294 -14.75 -11.99 32.44
C MET A 294 -13.26 -12.17 32.77
N MET A 295 -12.40 -11.25 32.34
CA MET A 295 -10.94 -11.29 32.55
C MET A 295 -10.48 -10.37 33.71
N ALA A 296 -11.43 -9.68 34.36
CA ALA A 296 -11.18 -8.78 35.50
C ALA A 296 -11.64 -9.39 36.85
N TYR A 297 -12.05 -10.67 36.82
CA TYR A 297 -12.22 -11.57 37.96
C TYR A 297 -11.28 -12.76 37.77
#